data_AF-A0A4R1TY80-F1
#
_entry.id   AF-A0A4R1TY80-F1
#
_cell.length_a   1.000
_cell.length_b   1.000
_cell.length_c   1.000
_cell.angle_alpha   90.00
_cell.angle_beta   90.00
_cell.angle_gamma   90.00
#
_symmetry.space_group_name_H-M   'P 1'
#
loop_
_entity.id
_entity.type
_entity.pdbx_description
1 polymer ?
#
loop_
_entity_poly.entity_id
_entity_poly.type
_entity_poly.pdbx_seq_one_letter_code
_entity_poly.pdbx_strand_id
1 'polypeptide(L)'
;MIPLALAASSDSEAPFVTRLAGSEGNGAGDSRCIASSSEESLWSGPHGLLRIEHPREAVSGDVVLVRPAEGRLDRLLRSGSRHNSLLVTEQCDQLCVMCSQPPKKTHDDRFDLLRDACLLADAGMTIGITGGEPTLHRERLLDMIEDVLAARPDLSFHVLTNAQHFRREDVFRLRRPEYVKVVWGVPLYSADPLTHDRIVGKIGAYERLIDGFAHLMLAGARIELRTVLTRTTVDGIVDLADMVARDLAHVEQWSLMGLENIGFARNRWSELHVDLRDGFEPVGHALDVATLRGVRARLFNVPLCHVPEPFRHAAVASISDWKQRFGEACSTCRARSACSGFFEWHPPALLEEVTPL
;
A
#
# COMPACT_ATOMS: atom_id res chain seq x y z
N MET A 1 5.64 17.46 -6.26
CA MET A 1 4.82 16.25 -5.99
C MET A 1 4.40 15.66 -7.31
N ILE A 2 4.44 14.34 -7.47
CA ILE A 2 4.02 13.68 -8.72
C ILE A 2 2.49 13.67 -8.77
N PRO A 3 1.83 14.29 -9.77
CA PRO A 3 0.37 14.35 -9.81
C PRO A 3 -0.19 12.98 -10.20
N LEU A 4 -1.14 12.46 -9.41
CA LEU A 4 -1.82 11.20 -9.65
C LEU A 4 -3.21 11.38 -10.30
N ALA A 5 -3.79 12.57 -10.20
CA ALA A 5 -4.99 12.96 -10.92
C ALA A 5 -4.65 14.14 -11.83
N LEU A 6 -5.08 14.09 -13.08
CA LEU A 6 -4.79 15.09 -14.11
C LEU A 6 -6.09 15.58 -14.74
N ALA A 7 -6.13 16.83 -15.15
CA ALA A 7 -7.21 17.35 -15.98
C ALA A 7 -7.15 16.71 -17.38
N ALA A 8 -8.31 16.29 -17.89
CA ALA A 8 -8.40 15.61 -19.17
C ALA A 8 -9.80 15.76 -19.80
N SER A 9 -9.86 15.73 -21.12
CA SER A 9 -11.13 15.70 -21.89
C SER A 9 -11.10 14.55 -22.88
N SER A 10 -12.21 13.83 -23.06
CA SER A 10 -12.31 12.69 -23.98
C SER A 10 -13.62 12.69 -24.74
N ASP A 11 -13.62 12.11 -25.94
CA ASP A 11 -14.82 11.88 -26.75
C ASP A 11 -15.74 10.80 -26.17
N SER A 12 -15.21 9.90 -25.32
CA SER A 12 -16.00 8.85 -24.68
C SER A 12 -16.95 9.45 -23.64
N GLU A 13 -18.17 8.94 -23.56
CA GLU A 13 -19.12 9.30 -22.50
C GLU A 13 -18.92 8.46 -21.22
N ALA A 14 -18.44 7.22 -21.37
CA ALA A 14 -18.25 6.28 -20.26
C ALA A 14 -16.80 6.30 -19.74
N PRO A 15 -16.58 6.03 -18.44
CA PRO A 15 -15.25 5.78 -17.90
C PRO A 15 -14.57 4.59 -18.58
N PHE A 16 -13.27 4.70 -18.84
CA PHE A 16 -12.48 3.65 -19.47
C PHE A 16 -11.04 3.67 -18.99
N VAL A 17 -10.34 2.57 -19.19
CA VAL A 17 -8.91 2.45 -18.92
C VAL A 17 -8.13 2.34 -20.23
N THR A 18 -7.00 3.03 -20.29
CA THR A 18 -6.08 2.94 -21.42
C THR A 18 -4.64 3.06 -20.95
N ARG A 19 -3.71 2.50 -21.70
CA ARG A 19 -2.27 2.78 -21.53
C ARG A 19 -1.86 3.88 -22.50
N LEU A 20 -1.21 4.90 -21.99
CA LEU A 20 -0.69 6.02 -22.76
C LEU A 20 0.59 5.62 -23.48
N ALA A 21 0.46 4.93 -24.61
CA ALA A 21 1.61 4.46 -25.36
C ALA A 21 2.28 5.60 -26.13
N GLY A 22 3.61 5.59 -26.16
CA GLY A 22 4.38 6.44 -27.06
C GLY A 22 4.05 6.19 -28.54
N SER A 23 4.86 6.72 -29.45
CA SER A 23 4.59 6.66 -30.91
C SER A 23 4.53 5.24 -31.51
N GLU A 24 5.02 4.22 -30.81
CA GLU A 24 5.20 2.86 -31.34
C GLU A 24 4.23 1.80 -30.77
N GLY A 25 3.34 2.14 -29.82
CA GLY A 25 2.50 1.14 -29.15
C GLY A 25 1.29 0.70 -29.98
N ASN A 26 1.18 -0.59 -30.30
CA ASN A 26 0.07 -1.16 -31.08
C ASN A 26 -0.88 -2.08 -30.26
N GLY A 27 -0.88 -1.98 -28.93
CA GLY A 27 -1.75 -2.80 -28.09
C GLY A 27 -3.23 -2.46 -28.23
N ALA A 28 -4.11 -3.45 -28.08
CA ALA A 28 -5.57 -3.27 -28.23
C ALA A 28 -6.20 -2.32 -27.19
N GLY A 29 -5.52 -2.04 -26.08
CA GLY A 29 -5.93 -1.06 -25.05
C GLY A 29 -5.00 0.14 -24.94
N ASP A 30 -4.20 0.41 -25.97
CA ASP A 30 -3.27 1.55 -25.99
C ASP A 30 -3.93 2.78 -26.63
N SER A 31 -3.74 3.94 -26.02
CA SER A 31 -3.94 5.25 -26.65
C SER A 31 -2.58 5.81 -27.06
N ARG A 32 -2.40 6.13 -28.34
CA ARG A 32 -1.14 6.66 -28.90
C ARG A 32 -1.12 8.17 -28.89
N CYS A 33 0.00 8.75 -28.51
CA CYS A 33 0.21 10.20 -28.63
C CYS A 33 0.23 10.62 -30.10
N ILE A 34 -0.68 11.52 -30.51
CA ILE A 34 -0.75 12.08 -31.87
C ILE A 34 -0.22 13.52 -31.94
N ALA A 35 -0.26 14.25 -30.84
CA ALA A 35 0.36 15.57 -30.71
C ALA A 35 0.75 15.84 -29.25
N SER A 36 1.82 16.62 -29.02
CA SER A 36 2.20 17.08 -27.69
C SER A 36 2.82 18.48 -27.78
N SER A 37 2.49 19.33 -26.82
CA SER A 37 3.15 20.60 -26.53
C SER A 37 3.87 20.52 -25.17
N SER A 38 4.33 21.65 -24.62
CA SER A 38 4.88 21.71 -23.26
C SER A 38 3.81 21.54 -22.17
N GLU A 39 2.56 21.90 -22.47
CA GLU A 39 1.47 21.96 -21.49
C GLU A 39 0.43 20.85 -21.68
N GLU A 40 0.25 20.34 -22.90
CA GLU A 40 -0.81 19.38 -23.20
C GLU A 40 -0.35 18.28 -24.17
N SER A 41 -1.07 17.17 -24.16
CA SER A 41 -0.89 16.06 -25.11
C SER A 41 -2.24 15.54 -25.58
N LEU A 42 -2.29 15.15 -26.85
CA LEU A 42 -3.45 14.58 -27.51
C LEU A 42 -3.15 13.13 -27.90
N TRP A 43 -4.09 12.25 -27.55
CA TRP A 43 -3.96 10.81 -27.68
C TRP A 43 -5.16 10.26 -28.45
N SER A 44 -4.93 9.21 -29.23
CA SER A 44 -5.97 8.50 -29.98
C SER A 44 -5.89 7.00 -29.69
N GLY A 45 -7.02 6.41 -29.34
CA GLY A 45 -7.12 4.98 -29.01
C GLY A 45 -8.51 4.41 -29.25
N PRO A 46 -8.79 3.21 -28.71
CA PRO A 46 -10.06 2.51 -28.88
C PRO A 46 -11.30 3.30 -28.42
N HIS A 47 -11.10 4.25 -27.50
CA HIS A 47 -12.15 5.06 -26.89
C HIS A 47 -12.25 6.48 -27.47
N GLY A 48 -11.65 6.73 -28.65
CA GLY A 48 -11.67 8.03 -29.32
C GLY A 48 -10.46 8.91 -28.96
N LEU A 49 -10.63 10.22 -29.03
CA LEU A 49 -9.61 11.18 -28.63
C LEU A 49 -9.61 11.41 -27.13
N LEU A 50 -8.41 11.61 -26.58
CA LEU A 50 -8.15 11.96 -25.20
C LEU A 50 -7.12 13.10 -25.19
N ARG A 51 -7.48 14.23 -24.61
CA ARG A 51 -6.57 15.34 -24.35
C ARG A 51 -6.24 15.38 -22.86
N ILE A 52 -4.97 15.54 -22.54
CA ILE A 52 -4.45 15.58 -21.17
C ILE A 52 -3.65 16.88 -21.00
N GLU A 53 -3.88 17.61 -19.91
CA GLU A 53 -3.14 18.84 -19.57
C GLU A 53 -1.73 18.54 -19.00
N HIS A 54 -0.99 17.67 -19.68
CA HIS A 54 0.42 17.38 -19.40
C HIS A 54 1.15 16.99 -20.71
N PRO A 55 2.46 17.28 -20.82
CA PRO A 55 3.27 16.84 -21.96
C PRO A 55 3.41 15.32 -21.97
N ARG A 56 3.59 14.74 -23.16
CA ARG A 56 3.65 13.27 -23.33
C ARG A 56 4.73 12.62 -22.47
N GLU A 57 5.88 13.27 -22.28
CA GLU A 57 7.02 12.73 -21.54
C GLU A 57 6.70 12.50 -20.05
N ALA A 58 5.72 13.21 -19.50
CA ALA A 58 5.34 13.10 -18.09
C ALA A 58 4.41 11.91 -17.79
N VAL A 59 3.74 11.38 -18.81
CA VAL A 59 2.64 10.40 -18.66
C VAL A 59 2.79 9.17 -19.58
N SER A 60 3.76 9.17 -20.49
CA SER A 60 3.99 8.06 -21.41
C SER A 60 4.29 6.76 -20.65
N GLY A 61 3.61 5.70 -21.06
CA GLY A 61 3.65 4.37 -20.46
C GLY A 61 2.62 4.15 -19.35
N ASP A 62 2.07 5.22 -18.78
CA ASP A 62 1.12 5.07 -17.66
C ASP A 62 -0.18 4.42 -18.10
N VAL A 63 -0.74 3.60 -17.21
CA VAL A 63 -2.11 3.12 -17.31
C VAL A 63 -3.01 4.06 -16.52
N VAL A 64 -4.00 4.65 -17.20
CA VAL A 64 -4.88 5.68 -16.66
C VAL A 64 -6.34 5.25 -16.68
N LEU A 65 -7.09 5.65 -15.66
CA LEU A 65 -8.55 5.63 -15.64
C LEU A 65 -9.06 7.01 -16.04
N VAL A 66 -9.70 7.11 -17.18
CA VAL A 66 -10.32 8.36 -17.66
C VAL A 66 -11.75 8.42 -17.14
N ARG A 67 -12.13 9.58 -16.60
CA ARG A 67 -13.50 9.87 -16.13
C ARG A 67 -14.06 11.07 -16.90
N PRO A 68 -14.61 10.84 -18.11
CA PRO A 68 -14.98 11.93 -19.01
C PRO A 68 -15.97 12.93 -18.39
N ALA A 69 -16.98 12.43 -17.68
CA ALA A 69 -17.99 13.27 -17.01
C ALA A 69 -17.40 14.21 -15.93
N GLU A 70 -16.24 13.87 -15.37
CA GLU A 70 -15.55 14.65 -14.34
C GLU A 70 -14.45 15.55 -14.92
N GLY A 71 -14.17 15.47 -16.23
CA GLY A 71 -13.08 16.24 -16.87
C GLY A 71 -11.70 15.90 -16.32
N ARG A 72 -11.49 14.66 -15.86
CA ARG A 72 -10.23 14.22 -15.26
C ARG A 72 -9.87 12.78 -15.59
N LEU A 73 -8.62 12.43 -15.33
CA LEU A 73 -8.14 11.06 -15.28
C LEU A 73 -7.33 10.81 -14.01
N ASP A 74 -7.21 9.55 -13.61
CA ASP A 74 -6.29 9.11 -12.57
C ASP A 74 -5.23 8.18 -13.16
N ARG A 75 -3.99 8.40 -12.77
CA ARG A 75 -2.86 7.53 -13.09
C ARG A 75 -2.90 6.33 -12.14
N LEU A 76 -3.45 5.23 -12.61
CA LEU A 76 -3.60 4.00 -11.82
C LEU A 76 -2.28 3.28 -11.64
N LEU A 77 -1.56 3.03 -12.74
CA LEU A 77 -0.26 2.36 -12.74
C LEU A 77 0.73 3.22 -13.51
N ARG A 78 1.72 3.74 -12.80
CA ARG A 78 2.78 4.55 -13.38
C ARG A 78 3.87 3.67 -13.96
N SER A 79 4.26 3.94 -15.20
CA SER A 79 5.34 3.21 -15.85
C SER A 79 6.67 3.47 -15.15
N GLY A 80 7.48 2.42 -14.99
CA GLY A 80 8.78 2.48 -14.30
C GLY A 80 8.71 2.76 -12.79
N SER A 81 7.53 2.98 -12.21
CA SER A 81 7.36 3.14 -10.76
C SER A 81 7.45 1.78 -10.06
N ARG A 82 8.15 1.74 -8.91
CA ARG A 82 8.15 0.59 -7.99
C ARG A 82 6.96 0.60 -7.03
N HIS A 83 6.17 1.66 -7.05
CA HIS A 83 5.06 1.89 -6.13
C HIS A 83 3.80 2.15 -6.94
N ASN A 84 3.00 1.12 -7.16
CA ASN A 84 1.72 1.19 -7.84
C ASN A 84 0.68 0.46 -6.99
N SER A 85 -0.43 1.13 -6.68
CA SER A 85 -1.49 0.58 -5.84
C SER A 85 -2.86 1.02 -6.31
N LEU A 86 -3.81 0.08 -6.35
CA LEU A 86 -5.18 0.30 -6.77
C LEU A 86 -6.10 0.36 -5.54
N LEU A 87 -6.87 1.45 -5.46
CA LEU A 87 -7.89 1.65 -4.45
C LEU A 87 -9.20 0.95 -4.89
N VAL A 88 -9.49 -0.23 -4.33
CA VAL A 88 -10.66 -1.03 -4.76
C VAL A 88 -11.96 -0.69 -4.03
N THR A 89 -11.87 -0.16 -2.81
CA THR A 89 -13.05 0.27 -2.03
C THR A 89 -12.66 1.28 -0.95
N GLU A 90 -13.58 2.16 -0.58
CA GLU A 90 -13.44 3.05 0.59
C GLU A 90 -14.27 2.58 1.78
N GLN A 91 -15.07 1.52 1.62
CA GLN A 91 -15.78 0.88 2.73
C GLN A 91 -14.79 0.11 3.60
N CYS A 92 -14.92 0.25 4.92
CA CYS A 92 -14.21 -0.55 5.91
C CYS A 92 -15.16 -0.87 7.06
N ASP A 93 -14.96 -2.01 7.69
CA ASP A 93 -15.72 -2.44 8.86
C ASP A 93 -14.95 -2.25 10.18
N GLN A 94 -13.82 -1.52 10.13
CA GLN A 94 -13.02 -1.08 11.27
C GLN A 94 -12.90 0.46 11.30
N LEU A 95 -12.60 1.01 12.48
CA LEU A 95 -12.42 2.44 12.73
C LEU A 95 -11.10 2.69 13.45
N CYS A 96 -10.01 2.20 12.84
CA CYS A 96 -8.68 2.24 13.44
C CYS A 96 -8.28 3.64 13.88
N VAL A 97 -7.72 3.77 15.09
CA VAL A 97 -7.39 5.07 15.67
C VAL A 97 -6.39 5.86 14.84
N MET A 98 -5.54 5.16 14.10
CA MET A 98 -4.49 5.66 13.21
C MET A 98 -4.86 5.61 11.72
N CYS A 99 -6.13 5.39 11.36
CA CYS A 99 -6.54 5.18 9.98
C CYS A 99 -6.15 6.38 9.08
N SER A 100 -5.31 6.12 8.07
CA SER A 100 -4.89 7.14 7.09
C SER A 100 -5.98 7.45 6.06
N GLN A 101 -6.92 6.52 5.86
CA GLN A 101 -8.05 6.65 4.94
C GLN A 101 -9.37 6.30 5.66
N PRO A 102 -9.93 7.24 6.45
CA PRO A 102 -11.20 7.05 7.14
C PRO A 102 -12.29 6.49 6.21
N PRO A 103 -13.05 5.48 6.66
CA PRO A 103 -13.98 4.78 5.78
C PRO A 103 -15.14 5.65 5.31
N LYS A 104 -15.57 5.41 4.08
CA LYS A 104 -16.81 5.97 3.52
C LYS A 104 -17.88 4.89 3.46
N LYS A 105 -19.14 5.30 3.51
CA LYS A 105 -20.29 4.38 3.37
C LYS A 105 -20.51 3.92 1.93
N THR A 106 -20.02 4.68 0.96
CA THR A 106 -20.23 4.43 -0.47
C THR A 106 -19.17 3.48 -1.01
N HIS A 107 -19.60 2.54 -1.84
CA HIS A 107 -18.72 1.71 -2.67
C HIS A 107 -18.94 2.09 -4.13
N ASP A 108 -17.86 2.43 -4.81
CA ASP A 108 -17.80 2.61 -6.25
C ASP A 108 -17.14 1.37 -6.85
N ASP A 109 -17.94 0.47 -7.40
CA ASP A 109 -17.48 -0.81 -7.94
C ASP A 109 -16.76 -0.58 -9.28
N ARG A 110 -15.43 -0.68 -9.23
CA ARG A 110 -14.54 -0.47 -10.37
C ARG A 110 -13.71 -1.72 -10.68
N PHE A 111 -14.06 -2.90 -10.15
CA PHE A 111 -13.23 -4.09 -10.29
C PHE A 111 -12.91 -4.43 -11.75
N ASP A 112 -13.86 -4.25 -12.67
CA ASP A 112 -13.64 -4.55 -14.09
C ASP A 112 -12.64 -3.56 -14.73
N LEU A 113 -12.77 -2.26 -14.43
CA LEU A 113 -11.82 -1.24 -14.88
C LEU A 113 -10.42 -1.48 -14.28
N LEU A 114 -10.35 -1.87 -13.01
CA LEU A 114 -9.09 -2.16 -12.33
C LEU A 114 -8.43 -3.45 -12.86
N ARG A 115 -9.23 -4.48 -13.21
CA ARG A 115 -8.75 -5.66 -13.94
C ARG A 115 -8.12 -5.25 -15.25
N ASP A 116 -8.82 -4.45 -16.05
CA ASP A 116 -8.34 -3.99 -17.36
C ASP A 116 -7.05 -3.16 -17.21
N ALA A 117 -6.94 -2.36 -16.15
CA ALA A 117 -5.71 -1.64 -15.81
C ALA A 117 -4.53 -2.58 -15.54
N CYS A 118 -4.74 -3.62 -14.74
CA CYS A 118 -3.72 -4.63 -14.46
C CYS A 118 -3.26 -5.35 -15.74
N LEU A 119 -4.17 -5.65 -16.67
CA LEU A 119 -3.82 -6.31 -17.94
C LEU A 119 -2.88 -5.45 -18.81
N LEU A 120 -2.98 -4.13 -18.68
CA LEU A 120 -2.14 -3.15 -19.39
C LEU A 120 -0.84 -2.79 -18.67
N ALA A 121 -0.62 -3.29 -17.45
CA ALA A 121 0.56 -2.98 -16.63
C ALA A 121 1.88 -3.39 -17.30
N ASP A 122 2.98 -2.71 -16.93
CA ASP A 122 4.34 -3.10 -17.32
C ASP A 122 4.64 -4.55 -16.91
N ALA A 123 5.54 -5.20 -17.66
CA ALA A 123 5.94 -6.58 -17.39
C ALA A 123 6.57 -6.74 -15.99
N GLY A 124 6.19 -7.80 -15.27
CA GLY A 124 6.77 -8.14 -13.97
C GLY A 124 6.39 -7.19 -12.81
N MET A 125 5.39 -6.32 -13.00
CA MET A 125 4.97 -5.37 -11.99
C MET A 125 4.33 -6.06 -10.77
N THR A 126 4.66 -5.60 -9.56
CA THR A 126 3.88 -5.89 -8.36
C THR A 126 2.86 -4.78 -8.13
N ILE A 127 1.58 -5.15 -8.06
CA ILE A 127 0.46 -4.22 -7.91
C ILE A 127 -0.09 -4.33 -6.49
N GLY A 128 -0.09 -3.21 -5.75
CA GLY A 128 -0.74 -3.12 -4.45
C GLY A 128 -2.26 -3.06 -4.60
N ILE A 129 -3.00 -3.79 -3.78
CA ILE A 129 -4.45 -3.61 -3.61
C ILE A 129 -4.67 -2.98 -2.24
N THR A 130 -5.29 -1.80 -2.23
CA THR A 130 -5.56 -1.03 -1.03
C THR A 130 -7.02 -0.57 -0.98
N GLY A 131 -7.43 -0.03 0.16
CA GLY A 131 -8.81 0.36 0.38
C GLY A 131 -9.09 0.66 1.84
N GLY A 132 -10.39 0.75 2.15
CA GLY A 132 -10.87 0.48 3.50
C GLY A 132 -10.61 -0.99 3.86
N GLU A 133 -11.53 -1.88 3.52
CA GLU A 133 -11.34 -3.33 3.63
C GLU A 133 -11.69 -4.03 2.29
N PRO A 134 -10.70 -4.38 1.46
CA PRO A 134 -10.93 -5.05 0.18
C PRO A 134 -11.73 -6.35 0.26
N THR A 135 -11.57 -7.14 1.32
CA THR A 135 -12.24 -8.45 1.45
C THR A 135 -13.71 -8.35 1.86
N LEU A 136 -14.24 -7.15 2.09
CA LEU A 136 -15.70 -6.93 2.08
C LEU A 136 -16.32 -7.28 0.73
N HIS A 137 -15.56 -7.13 -0.36
CA HIS A 137 -15.94 -7.49 -1.72
C HIS A 137 -15.14 -8.72 -2.21
N ARG A 138 -14.95 -9.70 -1.30
CA ARG A 138 -14.05 -10.85 -1.49
C ARG A 138 -14.20 -11.53 -2.86
N GLU A 139 -15.41 -11.86 -3.28
CA GLU A 139 -15.63 -12.55 -4.56
C GLU A 139 -15.08 -11.75 -5.74
N ARG A 140 -15.47 -10.47 -5.87
CA ARG A 140 -14.97 -9.58 -6.93
C ARG A 140 -13.45 -9.39 -6.87
N LEU A 141 -12.89 -9.30 -5.67
CA LEU A 141 -11.45 -9.18 -5.47
C LEU A 141 -10.70 -10.42 -5.95
N LEU A 142 -11.15 -11.60 -5.53
CA LEU A 142 -10.51 -12.86 -5.90
C LEU A 142 -10.71 -13.16 -7.38
N ASP A 143 -11.89 -12.90 -7.96
CA ASP A 143 -12.16 -13.03 -9.39
C ASP A 143 -11.22 -12.15 -10.20
N MET A 144 -11.06 -10.88 -9.83
CA MET A 144 -10.14 -9.95 -10.50
C MET A 144 -8.69 -10.46 -10.45
N ILE A 145 -8.22 -10.92 -9.28
CA ILE A 145 -6.85 -11.43 -9.13
C ILE A 145 -6.64 -12.67 -10.02
N GLU A 146 -7.59 -13.60 -10.02
CA GLU A 146 -7.53 -14.83 -10.79
C GLU A 146 -7.54 -14.55 -12.30
N ASP A 147 -8.45 -13.68 -12.77
CA ASP A 147 -8.51 -13.26 -14.17
C ASP A 147 -7.20 -12.62 -14.63
N VAL A 148 -6.64 -11.71 -13.82
CA VAL A 148 -5.38 -11.05 -14.14
C VAL A 148 -4.23 -12.05 -14.17
N LEU A 149 -4.07 -12.90 -13.15
CA LEU A 149 -2.93 -13.82 -13.08
C LEU A 149 -3.01 -14.95 -14.13
N ALA A 150 -4.21 -15.33 -14.55
CA ALA A 150 -4.41 -16.24 -15.67
C ALA A 150 -3.90 -15.63 -17.00
N ALA A 151 -4.15 -14.34 -17.23
CA ALA A 151 -3.71 -13.64 -18.44
C ALA A 151 -2.27 -13.11 -18.36
N ARG A 152 -1.80 -12.78 -17.15
CA ARG A 152 -0.55 -12.10 -16.85
C ARG A 152 0.19 -12.79 -15.68
N PRO A 153 0.71 -14.01 -15.89
CA PRO A 153 1.41 -14.78 -14.85
C PRO A 153 2.76 -14.16 -14.44
N ASP A 154 3.23 -13.14 -15.18
CA ASP A 154 4.40 -12.34 -14.84
C ASP A 154 4.13 -11.34 -13.70
N LEU A 155 2.88 -10.94 -13.48
CA LEU A 155 2.49 -9.99 -12.44
C LEU A 155 2.41 -10.63 -11.05
N SER A 156 2.36 -9.77 -10.04
CA SER A 156 2.11 -10.17 -8.65
C SER A 156 1.29 -9.13 -7.91
N PHE A 157 0.63 -9.55 -6.83
CA PHE A 157 -0.20 -8.68 -6.00
C PHE A 157 0.30 -8.59 -4.57
N HIS A 158 0.16 -7.40 -3.97
CA HIS A 158 0.29 -7.19 -2.54
C HIS A 158 -1.03 -6.62 -2.02
N VAL A 159 -1.80 -7.42 -1.28
CA VAL A 159 -3.19 -7.08 -0.90
C VAL A 159 -3.25 -6.70 0.57
N LEU A 160 -3.63 -5.45 0.87
CA LEU A 160 -3.88 -5.01 2.24
C LEU A 160 -5.28 -5.43 2.68
N THR A 161 -5.38 -6.14 3.79
CA THR A 161 -6.66 -6.60 4.35
C THR A 161 -6.55 -6.80 5.86
N ASN A 162 -7.63 -6.56 6.58
CA ASN A 162 -7.79 -6.90 7.99
C ASN A 162 -8.05 -8.40 8.24
N ALA A 163 -8.11 -9.20 7.16
CA ALA A 163 -8.28 -10.66 7.14
C ALA A 163 -9.55 -11.21 7.81
N GLN A 164 -10.47 -10.39 8.30
CA GLN A 164 -11.66 -10.86 9.04
C GLN A 164 -12.72 -11.55 8.17
N HIS A 165 -12.60 -11.46 6.84
CA HIS A 165 -13.63 -11.98 5.93
C HIS A 165 -13.22 -13.27 5.22
N PHE A 166 -12.05 -13.84 5.51
CA PHE A 166 -11.70 -15.18 5.02
C PHE A 166 -12.48 -16.26 5.75
N ARG A 167 -12.93 -17.25 4.98
CA ARG A 167 -13.73 -18.38 5.44
C ARG A 167 -13.07 -19.69 5.05
N ARG A 168 -13.54 -20.78 5.67
CA ARG A 168 -13.09 -22.14 5.36
C ARG A 168 -13.24 -22.53 3.89
N GLU A 169 -14.29 -22.06 3.23
CA GLU A 169 -14.54 -22.31 1.80
C GLU A 169 -13.47 -21.67 0.89
N ASP A 170 -12.87 -20.55 1.32
CA ASP A 170 -11.84 -19.84 0.55
C ASP A 170 -10.51 -20.63 0.51
N VAL A 171 -10.26 -21.52 1.47
CA VAL A 171 -8.96 -22.22 1.61
C VAL A 171 -8.58 -22.98 0.34
N PHE A 172 -9.52 -23.68 -0.30
CA PHE A 172 -9.24 -24.42 -1.53
C PHE A 172 -8.98 -23.51 -2.72
N ARG A 173 -9.68 -22.37 -2.78
CA ARG A 173 -9.48 -21.35 -3.81
C ARG A 173 -8.11 -20.70 -3.68
N LEU A 174 -7.72 -20.31 -2.47
CA LEU A 174 -6.45 -19.67 -2.16
C LEU A 174 -5.22 -20.60 -2.27
N ARG A 175 -5.43 -21.93 -2.37
CA ARG A 175 -4.37 -22.91 -2.64
C ARG A 175 -4.01 -23.04 -4.12
N ARG A 176 -4.77 -22.40 -5.02
CA ARG A 176 -4.49 -22.49 -6.46
C ARG A 176 -3.11 -21.87 -6.77
N PRO A 177 -2.37 -22.40 -7.78
CA PRO A 177 -0.99 -22.01 -8.02
C PRO A 177 -0.76 -20.51 -8.24
N GLU A 178 -1.75 -19.80 -8.77
CA GLU A 178 -1.68 -18.36 -9.05
C GLU A 178 -1.45 -17.56 -7.76
N TYR A 179 -2.00 -18.00 -6.62
CA TYR A 179 -1.87 -17.30 -5.34
C TYR A 179 -0.45 -17.29 -4.76
N VAL A 180 0.50 -18.06 -5.32
CA VAL A 180 1.93 -17.91 -5.00
C VAL A 180 2.46 -16.52 -5.35
N LYS A 181 1.78 -15.79 -6.26
CA LYS A 181 2.09 -14.42 -6.67
C LYS A 181 1.38 -13.37 -5.81
N VAL A 182 0.66 -13.77 -4.77
CA VAL A 182 -0.12 -12.86 -3.92
C VAL A 182 0.44 -12.87 -2.50
N VAL A 183 0.80 -11.70 -1.99
CA VAL A 183 1.16 -11.49 -0.59
C VAL A 183 0.03 -10.73 0.09
N TRP A 184 -0.45 -11.25 1.22
CA TRP A 184 -1.50 -10.64 2.03
C TRP A 184 -0.87 -9.84 3.17
N GLY A 185 -1.02 -8.52 3.11
CA GLY A 185 -0.62 -7.60 4.17
C GLY A 185 -1.69 -7.54 5.25
N VAL A 186 -1.45 -8.23 6.37
CA VAL A 186 -2.42 -8.40 7.47
C VAL A 186 -1.98 -7.64 8.71
N PRO A 187 -2.81 -6.74 9.27
CA PRO A 187 -2.47 -6.00 10.47
C PRO A 187 -2.66 -6.84 11.74
N LEU A 188 -1.74 -6.72 12.69
CA LEU A 188 -1.90 -7.20 14.07
C LEU A 188 -1.24 -6.18 15.01
N TYR A 189 -2.04 -5.59 15.89
CA TYR A 189 -1.61 -4.44 16.70
C TYR A 189 -1.31 -4.73 18.17
N SER A 190 -1.71 -5.88 18.70
CA SER A 190 -1.44 -6.25 20.09
C SER A 190 -1.60 -7.75 20.29
N ALA A 191 -0.86 -8.31 21.25
CA ALA A 191 -1.09 -9.66 21.77
C ALA A 191 -2.33 -9.72 22.70
N ASP A 192 -2.77 -8.59 23.24
CA ASP A 192 -3.98 -8.49 24.05
C ASP A 192 -5.21 -8.22 23.16
N PRO A 193 -6.22 -9.12 23.14
CA PRO A 193 -7.40 -8.97 22.30
C PRO A 193 -8.15 -7.65 22.53
N LEU A 194 -8.28 -7.23 23.80
CA LEU A 194 -9.02 -6.01 24.13
C LEU A 194 -8.30 -4.76 23.64
N THR A 195 -6.97 -4.73 23.76
CA THR A 195 -6.15 -3.63 23.26
C THR A 195 -6.19 -3.58 21.73
N HIS A 196 -6.10 -4.72 21.05
CA HIS A 196 -6.27 -4.79 19.61
C HIS A 196 -7.63 -4.22 19.17
N ASP A 197 -8.72 -4.68 19.78
CA ASP A 197 -10.08 -4.24 19.45
C ASP A 197 -10.31 -2.74 19.68
N ARG A 198 -9.71 -2.19 20.75
CA ARG A 198 -9.72 -0.75 21.01
C ARG A 198 -8.99 0.03 19.91
N ILE A 199 -7.81 -0.45 19.49
CA ILE A 199 -7.03 0.18 18.41
C ILE A 199 -7.81 0.21 17.10
N VAL A 200 -8.48 -0.88 16.73
CA VAL A 200 -9.25 -0.98 15.48
C VAL A 200 -10.69 -0.48 15.58
N GLY A 201 -11.14 -0.08 16.78
CA GLY A 201 -12.47 0.46 17.03
C GLY A 201 -13.60 -0.55 16.79
N LYS A 202 -13.35 -1.85 17.03
CA LYS A 202 -14.32 -2.92 16.74
C LYS A 202 -14.19 -4.08 17.73
N ILE A 203 -15.24 -4.34 18.51
CA ILE A 203 -15.30 -5.48 19.45
C ILE A 203 -15.32 -6.82 18.69
N GLY A 204 -14.55 -7.79 19.18
CA GLY A 204 -14.33 -9.11 18.60
C GLY A 204 -13.49 -9.10 17.31
N ALA A 205 -12.78 -8.01 17.01
CA ALA A 205 -11.99 -7.92 15.79
C ALA A 205 -10.74 -8.80 15.85
N TYR A 206 -10.11 -8.91 17.02
CA TYR A 206 -8.99 -9.80 17.26
C TYR A 206 -9.37 -11.26 17.01
N GLU A 207 -10.46 -11.75 17.61
CA GLU A 207 -10.89 -13.15 17.44
C GLU A 207 -11.19 -13.47 15.98
N ARG A 208 -11.89 -12.56 15.27
CA ARG A 208 -12.14 -12.71 13.82
C ARG A 208 -10.87 -12.64 12.98
N LEU A 209 -9.91 -11.79 13.36
CA LEU A 209 -8.62 -11.72 12.70
C LEU A 209 -7.88 -13.05 12.84
N ILE A 210 -7.80 -13.63 14.04
CA ILE A 210 -7.12 -14.92 14.27
C ILE A 210 -7.79 -16.04 13.49
N ASP A 211 -9.12 -16.09 13.43
CA ASP A 211 -9.86 -17.08 12.62
C ASP A 211 -9.56 -16.92 11.11
N GLY A 212 -9.66 -15.70 10.59
CA GLY A 212 -9.30 -15.40 9.20
C GLY A 212 -7.84 -15.68 8.86
N PHE A 213 -6.94 -15.39 9.80
CA PHE A 213 -5.52 -15.71 9.68
C PHE A 213 -5.28 -17.22 9.60
N ALA A 214 -6.00 -18.02 10.40
CA ALA A 214 -5.92 -19.47 10.34
C ALA A 214 -6.34 -20.01 8.96
N HIS A 215 -7.36 -19.41 8.32
CA HIS A 215 -7.75 -19.77 6.95
C HIS A 215 -6.64 -19.45 5.93
N LEU A 216 -6.00 -18.28 6.03
CA LEU A 216 -4.85 -17.93 5.19
C LEU A 216 -3.68 -18.90 5.39
N MET A 217 -3.36 -19.27 6.63
CA MET A 217 -2.31 -20.25 6.94
C MET A 217 -2.65 -21.64 6.39
N LEU A 218 -3.89 -22.10 6.56
CA LEU A 218 -4.35 -23.38 6.02
C LEU A 218 -4.28 -23.41 4.48
N ALA A 219 -4.42 -22.26 3.83
CA ALA A 219 -4.27 -22.12 2.38
C ALA A 219 -2.80 -22.12 1.93
N GLY A 220 -1.83 -22.00 2.84
CA GLY A 220 -0.43 -21.77 2.49
C GLY A 220 -0.20 -20.38 1.90
N ALA A 221 -1.04 -19.41 2.26
CA ALA A 221 -0.94 -18.05 1.75
C ALA A 221 0.36 -17.39 2.24
N ARG A 222 0.92 -16.52 1.39
CA ARG A 222 2.07 -15.69 1.72
C ARG A 222 1.59 -14.48 2.51
N ILE A 223 2.07 -14.32 3.74
CA ILE A 223 1.57 -13.28 4.66
C ILE A 223 2.70 -12.32 5.03
N GLU A 224 2.44 -11.02 4.88
CA GLU A 224 3.19 -9.96 5.53
C GLU A 224 2.38 -9.49 6.74
N LEU A 225 2.91 -9.68 7.94
CA LEU A 225 2.32 -9.13 9.16
C LEU A 225 2.67 -7.64 9.26
N ARG A 226 1.74 -6.79 9.70
CA ARG A 226 1.92 -5.34 9.75
C ARG A 226 1.50 -4.78 11.10
N THR A 227 2.32 -3.90 11.68
CA THR A 227 2.00 -3.24 12.96
C THR A 227 2.40 -1.78 12.86
N VAL A 228 1.44 -0.87 12.96
CA VAL A 228 1.73 0.58 13.01
C VAL A 228 2.15 0.94 14.43
N LEU A 229 3.33 1.55 14.56
CA LEU A 229 3.91 1.99 15.81
C LEU A 229 3.20 3.27 16.30
N THR A 230 2.37 3.07 17.30
CA THR A 230 1.73 4.08 18.15
C THR A 230 2.16 3.85 19.61
N ARG A 231 1.89 4.81 20.51
CA ARG A 231 2.19 4.64 21.95
C ARG A 231 1.64 3.32 22.49
N THR A 232 0.35 3.08 22.27
CA THR A 232 -0.34 1.86 22.74
C THR A 232 0.25 0.57 22.17
N THR A 233 0.66 0.55 20.89
CA THR A 233 1.26 -0.66 20.31
C THR A 233 2.70 -0.86 20.79
N VAL A 234 3.45 0.22 21.03
CA VAL A 234 4.83 0.16 21.54
C VAL A 234 4.84 -0.35 22.98
N ASP A 235 3.89 0.06 23.81
CA ASP A 235 3.77 -0.40 25.19
C ASP A 235 3.66 -1.94 25.31
N GLY A 236 3.06 -2.60 24.33
CA GLY A 236 2.89 -4.06 24.28
C GLY A 236 3.66 -4.77 23.17
N ILE A 237 4.66 -4.12 22.56
CA ILE A 237 5.30 -4.64 21.34
C ILE A 237 6.17 -5.88 21.60
N VAL A 238 6.74 -6.00 22.81
CA VAL A 238 7.56 -7.15 23.20
C VAL A 238 6.69 -8.40 23.35
N ASP A 239 5.55 -8.30 24.03
CA ASP A 239 4.58 -9.40 24.15
C ASP A 239 4.04 -9.80 22.76
N LEU A 240 3.82 -8.82 21.88
CA LEU A 240 3.45 -9.08 20.50
C LEU A 240 4.58 -9.81 19.75
N ALA A 241 5.84 -9.42 19.93
CA ALA A 241 6.97 -10.10 19.32
C ALA A 241 7.08 -11.56 19.76
N ASP A 242 6.90 -11.84 21.05
CA ASP A 242 6.89 -13.20 21.60
C ASP A 242 5.75 -14.04 21.02
N MET A 243 4.55 -13.47 20.89
CA MET A 243 3.43 -14.13 20.22
C MET A 243 3.73 -14.41 18.75
N VAL A 244 4.21 -13.42 18.00
CA VAL A 244 4.52 -13.57 16.57
C VAL A 244 5.59 -14.63 16.36
N ALA A 245 6.65 -14.62 17.18
CA ALA A 245 7.72 -15.59 17.10
C ALA A 245 7.30 -17.02 17.46
N ARG A 246 6.33 -17.18 18.37
CA ARG A 246 5.84 -18.49 18.82
C ARG A 246 4.77 -19.06 17.88
N ASP A 247 3.81 -18.23 17.50
CA ASP A 247 2.57 -18.69 16.86
C ASP A 247 2.55 -18.40 15.35
N LEU A 248 3.27 -17.37 14.90
CA LEU A 248 3.19 -16.83 13.53
C LEU A 248 4.55 -16.83 12.81
N ALA A 249 5.49 -17.69 13.20
CA ALA A 249 6.85 -17.72 12.64
C ALA A 249 6.91 -17.99 11.12
N HIS A 250 5.81 -18.44 10.51
CA HIS A 250 5.69 -18.73 9.09
C HIS A 250 5.38 -17.51 8.21
N VAL A 251 5.14 -16.32 8.79
CA VAL A 251 4.95 -15.10 7.99
C VAL A 251 6.23 -14.78 7.20
N GLU A 252 6.08 -14.25 5.98
CA GLU A 252 7.22 -13.89 5.15
C GLU A 252 8.04 -12.75 5.75
N GLN A 253 7.34 -11.84 6.43
CA GLN A 253 7.89 -10.65 7.04
C GLN A 253 6.94 -10.10 8.10
N TRP A 254 7.50 -9.45 9.11
CA TRP A 254 6.77 -8.56 10.02
C TRP A 254 7.23 -7.11 9.84
N SER A 255 6.36 -6.27 9.31
CA SER A 255 6.61 -4.87 9.03
C SER A 255 6.13 -3.99 10.19
N LEU A 256 7.08 -3.46 10.95
CA LEU A 256 6.87 -2.46 12.01
C LEU A 256 6.91 -1.07 11.38
N MET A 257 5.78 -0.37 11.36
CA MET A 257 5.57 0.80 10.52
C MET A 257 5.47 2.08 11.35
N GLY A 258 6.27 3.10 11.05
CA GLY A 258 6.07 4.46 11.55
C GLY A 258 4.69 5.02 11.18
N LEU A 259 4.13 5.83 12.09
CA LEU A 259 2.79 6.41 11.98
C LEU A 259 2.74 7.52 10.91
N GLU A 260 1.77 7.43 10.00
CA GLU A 260 1.50 8.45 8.97
C GLU A 260 0.58 9.56 9.52
N ASN A 261 0.93 10.85 9.37
CA ASN A 261 0.17 11.99 9.95
C ASN A 261 -1.02 12.41 9.06
N ILE A 262 -1.96 11.51 8.79
CA ILE A 262 -3.12 11.77 7.92
C ILE A 262 -4.37 11.08 8.47
N GLY A 263 -5.53 11.37 7.87
CA GLY A 263 -6.80 10.76 8.27
C GLY A 263 -7.12 11.01 9.74
N PHE A 264 -7.49 9.95 10.47
CA PHE A 264 -7.75 10.02 11.91
C PHE A 264 -6.49 10.24 12.72
N ALA A 265 -5.33 9.73 12.29
CA ALA A 265 -4.06 9.89 13.00
C ALA A 265 -3.66 11.37 13.15
N ARG A 266 -3.96 12.20 12.14
CA ARG A 266 -3.66 13.63 12.16
C ARG A 266 -4.26 14.34 13.38
N ASN A 267 -5.52 14.05 13.69
CA ASN A 267 -6.24 14.68 14.79
C ASN A 267 -5.89 14.10 16.16
N ARG A 268 -5.14 12.99 16.19
CA ARG A 268 -4.74 12.25 17.40
C ARG A 268 -3.22 12.11 17.51
N TRP A 269 -2.47 12.97 16.82
CA TRP A 269 -1.03 12.80 16.66
C TRP A 269 -0.28 12.84 18.00
N SER A 270 -0.62 13.77 18.89
CA SER A 270 -0.01 13.87 20.23
C SER A 270 -0.23 12.61 21.08
N GLU A 271 -1.40 11.98 20.94
CA GLU A 271 -1.79 10.77 21.64
C GLU A 271 -1.11 9.52 21.06
N LEU A 272 -1.00 9.45 19.73
CA LEU A 272 -0.56 8.23 19.04
C LEU A 272 0.94 8.19 18.74
N HIS A 273 1.56 9.32 18.40
CA HIS A 273 2.94 9.37 17.91
C HIS A 273 3.95 8.94 18.97
N VAL A 274 4.94 8.14 18.54
CA VAL A 274 6.11 7.75 19.33
C VAL A 274 7.34 8.33 18.66
N ASP A 275 8.13 9.05 19.45
CA ASP A 275 9.46 9.47 19.02
C ASP A 275 10.45 8.33 19.22
N LEU A 276 10.86 7.71 18.11
CA LEU A 276 11.75 6.57 18.13
C LEU A 276 13.21 6.94 18.42
N ARG A 277 13.57 8.22 18.55
CA ARG A 277 14.90 8.63 19.01
C ARG A 277 15.09 8.36 20.50
N ASP A 278 14.02 8.57 21.28
CA ASP A 278 14.01 8.40 22.73
C ASP A 278 13.35 7.08 23.15
N GLY A 279 12.33 6.63 22.40
CA GLY A 279 11.49 5.47 22.73
C GLY A 279 11.80 4.19 21.96
N PHE A 280 13.03 3.98 21.50
CA PHE A 280 13.36 2.82 20.65
C PHE A 280 13.44 1.49 21.40
N GLU A 281 13.76 1.48 22.70
CA GLU A 281 14.12 0.26 23.44
C GLU A 281 13.12 -0.90 23.27
N PRO A 282 11.79 -0.69 23.42
CA PRO A 282 10.82 -1.77 23.24
C PRO A 282 10.80 -2.30 21.80
N VAL A 283 10.96 -1.41 20.81
CA VAL A 283 11.03 -1.77 19.39
C VAL A 283 12.30 -2.55 19.09
N GLY A 284 13.44 -2.14 19.67
CA GLY A 284 14.71 -2.87 19.57
C GLY A 284 14.60 -4.28 20.14
N HIS A 285 14.01 -4.42 21.33
CA HIS A 285 13.79 -5.73 21.94
C HIS A 285 12.86 -6.62 21.08
N ALA A 286 11.77 -6.06 20.53
CA ALA A 286 10.90 -6.79 19.60
C ALA A 286 11.64 -7.27 18.34
N LEU A 287 12.54 -6.44 17.78
CA LEU A 287 13.40 -6.80 16.64
C LEU A 287 14.39 -7.92 17.00
N ASP A 288 14.98 -7.87 18.19
CA ASP A 288 15.91 -8.90 18.68
C ASP A 288 15.18 -10.24 18.87
N VAL A 289 14.01 -10.24 19.52
CA VAL A 289 13.16 -11.43 19.69
C VAL A 289 12.82 -12.04 18.32
N ALA A 290 12.34 -11.22 17.40
CA ALA A 290 12.01 -11.68 16.05
C ALA A 290 13.23 -12.30 15.34
N THR A 291 14.38 -11.62 15.39
CA THR A 291 15.62 -12.08 14.76
C THR A 291 16.12 -13.40 15.33
N LEU A 292 16.17 -13.52 16.66
CA LEU A 292 16.60 -14.73 17.37
C LEU A 292 15.70 -15.94 17.08
N ARG A 293 14.44 -15.69 16.72
CA ARG A 293 13.43 -16.72 16.45
C ARG A 293 13.19 -16.95 14.95
N GLY A 294 13.98 -16.31 14.08
CA GLY A 294 13.90 -16.49 12.63
C GLY A 294 12.74 -15.76 11.95
N VAL A 295 12.06 -14.85 12.64
CA VAL A 295 11.05 -13.97 12.05
C VAL A 295 11.73 -12.77 11.41
N ARG A 296 11.51 -12.56 10.12
CA ARG A 296 12.04 -11.42 9.38
C ARG A 296 11.28 -10.14 9.75
N ALA A 297 11.68 -9.45 10.81
CA ALA A 297 11.14 -8.15 11.16
C ALA A 297 11.84 -7.00 10.41
N ARG A 298 11.10 -5.98 9.97
CA ARG A 298 11.60 -4.81 9.25
C ARG A 298 10.95 -3.52 9.72
N LEU A 299 11.73 -2.45 9.76
CA LEU A 299 11.24 -1.10 10.09
C LEU A 299 10.89 -0.33 8.82
N PHE A 300 9.62 0.07 8.73
CA PHE A 300 9.03 0.82 7.64
C PHE A 300 8.71 2.23 8.11
N ASN A 301 8.82 3.22 7.23
CA ASN A 301 8.37 4.60 7.45
C ASN A 301 9.06 5.31 8.63
N VAL A 302 10.28 4.89 8.98
CA VAL A 302 11.11 5.51 10.01
C VAL A 302 12.36 6.08 9.33
N PRO A 303 12.70 7.37 9.53
CA PRO A 303 13.97 7.92 9.06
C PRO A 303 15.14 7.12 9.63
N LEU A 304 16.12 6.77 8.79
CA LEU A 304 17.24 5.90 9.20
C LEU A 304 18.07 6.50 10.35
N CYS A 305 18.17 7.83 10.41
CA CYS A 305 18.86 8.54 11.49
C CYS A 305 18.12 8.51 12.84
N HIS A 306 16.83 8.15 12.85
CA HIS A 306 16.04 7.94 14.06
C HIS A 306 16.14 6.50 14.57
N VAL A 307 16.83 5.62 13.85
CA VAL A 307 17.06 4.23 14.24
C VAL A 307 18.47 4.10 14.82
N PRO A 308 18.63 3.55 16.04
CA PRO A 308 19.94 3.28 16.61
C PRO A 308 20.79 2.39 15.69
N GLU A 309 22.11 2.64 15.65
CA GLU A 309 23.02 2.00 14.70
C GLU A 309 22.89 0.46 14.62
N PRO A 310 22.79 -0.28 15.74
CA PRO A 310 22.65 -1.74 15.70
C PRO A 310 21.42 -2.22 14.91
N PHE A 311 20.35 -1.43 14.86
CA PHE A 311 19.06 -1.81 14.25
C PHE A 311 18.83 -1.23 12.85
N ARG A 312 19.72 -0.38 12.35
CA ARG A 312 19.58 0.27 11.02
C ARG A 312 19.46 -0.74 9.87
N HIS A 313 20.03 -1.93 10.02
CA HIS A 313 19.94 -3.02 9.04
C HIS A 313 18.50 -3.53 8.84
N ALA A 314 17.62 -3.37 9.83
CA ALA A 314 16.22 -3.75 9.73
C ALA A 314 15.37 -2.71 8.98
N ALA A 315 15.84 -1.46 8.88
CA ALA A 315 15.11 -0.38 8.24
C ALA A 315 15.11 -0.50 6.70
N VAL A 316 14.04 -0.04 6.07
CA VAL A 316 13.88 0.00 4.61
C VAL A 316 13.40 1.38 4.15
N ALA A 317 13.73 1.74 2.91
CA ALA A 317 13.10 2.87 2.22
C ALA A 317 11.71 2.43 1.71
N SER A 318 10.67 2.69 2.50
CA SER A 318 9.33 2.15 2.26
C SER A 318 8.26 3.19 1.92
N ILE A 319 8.58 4.49 1.98
CA ILE A 319 7.65 5.56 1.59
C ILE A 319 7.73 5.76 0.09
N SER A 320 6.58 5.71 -0.58
CA SER A 320 6.49 5.93 -2.03
C SER A 320 6.99 7.32 -2.41
N ASP A 321 7.65 7.41 -3.56
CA ASP A 321 8.28 8.62 -4.10
C ASP A 321 7.37 9.87 -4.07
N TRP A 322 6.09 9.71 -4.40
CA TRP A 322 5.12 10.78 -4.45
C TRP A 322 4.64 11.25 -3.07
N LYS A 323 4.90 10.48 -2.00
CA LYS A 323 4.60 10.80 -0.60
C LYS A 323 5.82 11.18 0.21
N GLN A 324 7.02 11.14 -0.36
CA GLN A 324 8.27 11.20 0.41
C GLN A 324 8.87 12.61 0.37
N ARG A 325 9.39 13.05 1.52
CA ARG A 325 10.27 14.21 1.62
C ARG A 325 11.39 14.02 2.64
N PHE A 326 12.36 14.92 2.56
CA PHE A 326 13.53 14.97 3.42
C PHE A 326 13.73 16.40 3.94
N GLY A 327 14.28 16.52 5.15
CA GLY A 327 14.70 17.82 5.70
C GLY A 327 15.88 18.41 4.93
N GLU A 328 16.11 19.72 5.07
CA GLU A 328 17.18 20.43 4.37
C GLU A 328 18.57 19.83 4.67
N ALA A 329 18.82 19.50 5.94
CA ALA A 329 20.06 18.87 6.38
C ALA A 329 20.31 17.50 5.73
N CYS A 330 19.29 16.81 5.22
CA CYS A 330 19.45 15.55 4.51
C CYS A 330 20.06 15.69 3.10
N SER A 331 20.20 16.91 2.57
CA SER A 331 20.74 17.16 1.23
C SER A 331 22.14 16.58 1.02
N THR A 332 22.95 16.54 2.07
CA THR A 332 24.34 16.00 2.07
C THR A 332 24.46 14.61 2.69
N CYS A 333 23.34 13.98 3.10
CA CYS A 333 23.32 12.68 3.77
C CYS A 333 23.67 11.54 2.80
N ARG A 334 24.67 10.72 3.13
CA ARG A 334 25.11 9.60 2.27
C ARG A 334 24.12 8.44 2.28
N ALA A 335 23.38 8.28 3.39
CA ALA A 335 22.38 7.22 3.52
C ALA A 335 21.00 7.58 2.94
N ARG A 336 20.84 8.75 2.31
CA ARG A 336 19.54 9.26 1.84
C ARG A 336 18.81 8.29 0.91
N SER A 337 19.51 7.64 -0.02
CA SER A 337 18.91 6.70 -0.98
C SER A 337 18.38 5.40 -0.35
N ALA A 338 18.84 5.06 0.86
CA ALA A 338 18.38 3.90 1.63
C ALA A 338 17.41 4.29 2.76
N CYS A 339 17.11 5.58 2.91
CA CYS A 339 16.28 6.10 4.00
C CYS A 339 14.82 6.25 3.56
N SER A 340 13.88 5.92 4.45
CA SER A 340 12.45 6.19 4.23
C SER A 340 12.12 7.69 4.18
N GLY A 341 12.95 8.56 4.74
CA GLY A 341 12.60 9.97 4.91
C GLY A 341 11.33 10.12 5.74
N PHE A 342 10.51 11.12 5.40
CA PHE A 342 9.24 11.41 6.05
C PHE A 342 8.10 11.43 5.04
N PHE A 343 6.87 11.23 5.51
CA PHE A 343 5.71 11.53 4.71
C PHE A 343 5.59 13.04 4.42
N GLU A 344 5.11 13.38 3.23
CA GLU A 344 5.01 14.74 2.69
C GLU A 344 4.17 15.67 3.56
N TRP A 345 3.20 15.11 4.28
CA TRP A 345 2.26 15.83 5.14
C TRP A 345 2.58 15.72 6.64
N HIS A 346 3.75 15.22 7.01
CA HIS A 346 4.17 15.28 8.41
C HIS A 346 4.29 16.71 8.94
N PRO A 347 4.32 16.91 10.27
CA PRO A 347 4.67 18.20 10.84
C PRO A 347 6.08 18.66 10.39
N PRO A 348 6.29 19.95 10.03
CA PRO A 348 7.60 20.46 9.62
C PRO A 348 8.70 20.27 10.68
N ALA A 349 8.36 20.36 11.97
CA ALA A 349 9.31 20.19 13.07
C ALA A 349 10.08 18.85 13.01
N LEU A 350 9.44 17.76 12.54
CA LEU A 350 10.12 16.46 12.42
C LEU A 350 11.23 16.46 11.35
N LEU A 351 11.18 17.38 10.38
CA LEU A 351 12.20 17.50 9.34
C LEU A 351 13.43 18.28 9.80
N GLU A 352 13.29 19.08 10.85
CA GLU A 352 14.40 19.79 11.51
C GLU A 352 15.17 18.84 12.44
N GLU A 353 14.52 17.76 12.84
CA GLU A 353 14.95 16.77 13.82
C GLU A 353 15.76 15.61 13.21
N VAL A 354 16.60 15.89 12.22
CA VAL A 354 17.38 14.88 11.48
C VAL A 354 18.87 14.94 11.80
N THR A 355 19.54 13.78 11.75
CA THR A 355 21.00 13.69 11.88
C THR A 355 21.58 12.93 10.69
N PRO A 356 22.09 13.61 9.66
CA PRO A 356 22.69 12.98 8.49
C PRO A 356 23.75 11.91 8.84
N LEU A 357 23.78 10.82 8.07
CA LEU A 357 24.68 9.67 8.24
C LEU A 357 25.75 9.62 7.12
#